data_AF-E2CHK0-F1
#
_entry.id   AF-E2CHK0-F1
#
_cell.length_a   1.000
_cell.length_b   1.000
_cell.length_c   1.000
_cell.angle_alpha   90.00
_cell.angle_beta   90.00
_cell.angle_gamma   90.00
#
_symmetry.space_group_name_H-M   'P 1'
#
loop_
_entity.id
_entity.type
_entity.pdbx_description
1 polymer ?
#
loop_
_entity_poly.entity_id
_entity_poly.type
_entity_poly.pdbx_seq_one_letter_code
_entity_poly.pdbx_strand_id
1 'polypeptide(L)'
;MTDIYLHGIETIETNVGPRSVVKIDTGIIGLIGTSPDADAGLWPYNTPIAVHGHNDFPTGLGAEGTLRDALIGIFKQATRASQTIVVVRVEEGGTVAETMTKIIGDPGAKTGMYAFLRSFDMLELKPKLLVAPGYTSQIPAGGISEIQINALGSGYTSAPTVTINGDGSGATATATIADGKLQDITVTNGGSNYSEATVEISGGGGTDGTANAVLEKLNNPVTAGLLTIANRLRAGVIVDGPNTTNEAAVAYRMGFDTNRPMLIVDPFPKVFDDGEAVIRPASPMIAGLQARIDYDEGFWVSPSNHVIEGVIGTARSVGHSISDPSAESQYLNKNEVATIVRSPSGGFKLWGSRNPSSDSLNAFWSVRRAHDAVIESIEIAHEPFIDKPFSLQTLLDIAETTNSALRRWQALGAILGGRVWLDPTKNTKETWQQGQLYVSYDAEAPSPIEQITFMFNRNTGYYERVFDNVAREIQRISAAAI
;
A
#
# COMPACT_ATOMS: atom_id res chain seq x y z
N MET A 1 -34.11 5.19 -39.80
CA MET A 1 -35.39 4.61 -39.33
C MET A 1 -36.31 4.62 -40.52
N THR A 2 -36.78 3.46 -40.96
CA THR A 2 -37.76 3.33 -42.04
C THR A 2 -39.08 3.98 -41.60
N ASP A 3 -39.65 4.87 -42.41
CA ASP A 3 -40.99 5.43 -42.20
C ASP A 3 -42.03 4.31 -42.25
N ILE A 4 -42.38 3.78 -41.08
CA ILE A 4 -43.50 2.86 -40.93
C ILE A 4 -44.71 3.73 -40.61
N TYR A 5 -45.65 3.83 -41.56
CA TYR A 5 -46.91 4.55 -41.34
C TYR A 5 -47.71 3.85 -40.23
N LEU A 6 -47.91 4.56 -39.11
CA LEU A 6 -48.73 4.12 -37.99
C LEU A 6 -49.95 5.04 -37.84
N HIS A 7 -51.14 4.44 -37.74
CA HIS A 7 -52.37 5.14 -37.32
C HIS A 7 -52.73 4.72 -35.89
N GLY A 8 -52.07 5.34 -34.90
CA GLY A 8 -52.20 5.03 -33.48
C GLY A 8 -51.20 5.83 -32.63
N ILE A 9 -51.13 5.56 -31.33
CA ILE A 9 -50.08 6.11 -30.44
C ILE A 9 -49.03 5.03 -30.26
N GLU A 10 -47.79 5.34 -30.63
CA GLU A 10 -46.61 4.55 -30.29
C GLU A 10 -45.80 5.32 -29.25
N THR A 11 -45.38 4.61 -28.20
CA THR A 11 -44.39 5.13 -27.25
C THR A 11 -43.08 4.46 -27.57
N ILE A 12 -42.15 5.22 -28.13
CA ILE A 12 -40.77 4.76 -28.35
C ILE A 12 -39.96 5.19 -27.12
N GLU A 13 -39.53 4.21 -26.33
CA GLU A 13 -38.63 4.47 -25.21
C GLU A 13 -37.25 4.85 -25.74
N THR A 14 -36.91 6.14 -25.67
CA THR A 14 -35.62 6.65 -26.12
C THR A 14 -34.68 6.71 -24.91
N ASN A 15 -33.79 5.73 -24.80
CA ASN A 15 -32.82 5.60 -23.71
C ASN A 15 -31.50 6.36 -23.98
N VAL A 16 -31.61 7.62 -24.41
CA VAL A 16 -30.47 8.52 -24.69
C VAL A 16 -30.43 9.60 -23.62
N GLY A 17 -29.27 9.78 -22.99
CA GLY A 17 -29.08 10.77 -21.93
C GLY A 17 -27.90 10.46 -21.00
N PRO A 18 -27.58 11.39 -20.08
CA PRO A 18 -26.51 11.22 -19.11
C PRO A 18 -26.79 10.04 -18.19
N ARG A 19 -25.73 9.33 -17.80
CA ARG A 19 -25.81 8.13 -16.96
C ARG A 19 -25.33 8.42 -15.55
N SER A 20 -25.82 7.65 -14.59
CA SER A 20 -25.34 7.75 -13.22
C SER A 20 -24.03 6.98 -13.08
N VAL A 21 -23.01 7.64 -12.55
CA VAL A 21 -21.76 6.98 -12.18
C VAL A 21 -21.94 6.34 -10.80
N VAL A 22 -21.73 5.03 -10.75
CA VAL A 22 -21.73 4.24 -9.50
C VAL A 22 -20.31 4.11 -9.00
N LYS A 23 -20.12 4.15 -7.67
CA LYS A 23 -18.81 3.90 -7.08
C LYS A 23 -18.39 2.45 -7.32
N ILE A 24 -17.13 2.23 -7.66
CA ILE A 24 -16.56 0.88 -7.63
C ILE A 24 -16.49 0.35 -6.19
N ASP A 25 -16.49 -0.97 -6.03
CA ASP A 25 -16.19 -1.58 -4.74
C ASP A 25 -14.68 -1.54 -4.48
N THR A 26 -14.26 -0.67 -3.56
CA THR A 26 -12.86 -0.49 -3.17
C THR A 26 -12.42 -1.40 -2.03
N GLY A 27 -13.38 -2.12 -1.42
CA GLY A 27 -13.17 -2.99 -0.26
C GLY A 27 -12.84 -4.45 -0.60
N ILE A 28 -12.76 -4.81 -1.89
CA ILE A 28 -12.42 -6.18 -2.31
C ILE A 28 -10.94 -6.46 -2.02
N ILE A 29 -10.67 -7.49 -1.21
CA ILE A 29 -9.32 -7.86 -0.79
C ILE A 29 -8.80 -9.02 -1.64
N GLY A 30 -7.63 -8.91 -2.23
CA GLY A 30 -6.88 -10.01 -2.84
C GLY A 30 -5.90 -10.59 -1.83
N LEU A 31 -6.14 -11.83 -1.38
CA LEU A 31 -5.33 -12.54 -0.41
C LEU A 31 -4.60 -13.71 -1.09
N ILE A 32 -3.28 -13.76 -0.94
CA ILE A 32 -2.48 -14.90 -1.38
C ILE A 32 -1.66 -15.49 -0.24
N GLY A 33 -1.56 -16.81 -0.19
CA GLY A 33 -0.82 -17.51 0.87
C GLY A 33 -0.83 -19.02 0.71
N THR A 34 -0.24 -19.70 1.69
CA THR A 34 -0.19 -21.16 1.74
C THR A 34 -1.29 -21.73 2.62
N SER A 35 -1.66 -22.96 2.32
CA SER A 35 -2.49 -23.81 3.17
C SER A 35 -2.23 -25.25 2.72
N PRO A 36 -1.29 -25.97 3.34
CA PRO A 36 -0.93 -27.33 2.91
C PRO A 36 -2.07 -28.33 3.06
N ASP A 37 -2.87 -28.19 4.11
CA ASP A 37 -3.90 -29.13 4.53
C ASP A 37 -5.31 -28.82 3.99
N ALA A 38 -5.45 -27.82 3.11
CA ALA A 38 -6.72 -27.56 2.43
C ALA A 38 -7.08 -28.65 1.41
N ASP A 39 -8.38 -28.96 1.35
CA ASP A 39 -9.00 -29.84 0.37
C ASP A 39 -8.71 -29.32 -1.04
N ALA A 40 -7.97 -30.10 -1.84
CA ALA A 40 -7.56 -29.70 -3.18
C ALA A 40 -8.73 -29.56 -4.17
N GLY A 41 -9.88 -30.17 -3.90
CA GLY A 41 -11.09 -30.03 -4.72
C GLY A 41 -11.82 -28.70 -4.47
N LEU A 42 -11.84 -28.24 -3.20
CA LEU A 42 -12.44 -26.97 -2.83
C LEU A 42 -11.48 -25.79 -3.01
N TRP A 43 -10.19 -26.03 -2.79
CA TRP A 43 -9.11 -25.03 -2.81
C TRP A 43 -7.99 -25.45 -3.76
N PRO A 44 -8.26 -25.53 -5.09
CA PRO A 44 -7.22 -25.80 -6.06
C PRO A 44 -6.15 -24.71 -6.07
N TYR A 45 -4.90 -25.13 -6.28
CA TYR A 45 -3.78 -24.20 -6.38
C TYR A 45 -3.95 -23.20 -7.52
N ASN A 46 -3.44 -21.98 -7.31
CA ASN A 46 -3.37 -20.90 -8.30
C ASN A 46 -4.73 -20.50 -8.91
N THR A 47 -5.83 -20.82 -8.24
CA THR A 47 -7.18 -20.53 -8.70
C THR A 47 -7.82 -19.52 -7.77
N PRO A 48 -8.28 -18.35 -8.28
CA PRO A 48 -8.99 -17.37 -7.48
C PRO A 48 -10.33 -17.94 -6.99
N ILE A 49 -10.58 -17.86 -5.69
CA ILE A 49 -11.84 -18.25 -5.06
C ILE A 49 -12.40 -17.06 -4.28
N ALA A 50 -13.67 -16.75 -4.48
CA ALA A 50 -14.36 -15.73 -3.71
C ALA A 50 -14.77 -16.30 -2.34
N VAL A 51 -14.46 -15.55 -1.29
CA VAL A 51 -14.92 -15.78 0.07
C VAL A 51 -15.67 -14.53 0.51
N HIS A 52 -16.90 -14.72 0.97
CA HIS A 52 -17.73 -13.67 1.52
C HIS A 52 -17.94 -13.93 3.02
N GLY A 53 -17.71 -12.93 3.86
CA GLY A 53 -17.87 -13.05 5.31
C GLY A 53 -19.32 -13.05 5.83
N HIS A 54 -19.57 -13.83 6.87
CA HIS A 54 -20.18 -13.44 8.16
C HIS A 54 -20.75 -14.69 8.86
N ASN A 55 -21.27 -15.67 8.11
CA ASN A 55 -22.03 -16.78 8.70
C ASN A 55 -21.28 -18.11 8.85
N ASP A 56 -20.30 -18.41 7.98
CA ASP A 56 -19.50 -19.64 8.09
C ASP A 56 -18.07 -19.40 7.58
N PHE A 57 -17.08 -19.85 8.36
CA PHE A 57 -15.69 -19.87 7.89
C PHE A 57 -15.58 -20.86 6.72
N PRO A 58 -14.79 -20.57 5.66
CA PRO A 58 -14.66 -21.45 4.52
C PRO A 58 -14.31 -22.89 4.93
N THR A 59 -15.14 -23.84 4.50
CA THR A 59 -14.93 -25.27 4.75
C THR A 59 -13.73 -25.78 3.97
N GLY A 60 -12.97 -26.70 4.57
CA GLY A 60 -11.88 -27.40 3.87
C GLY A 60 -10.63 -26.56 3.60
N LEU A 61 -10.47 -25.38 4.21
CA LEU A 61 -9.22 -24.60 4.13
C LEU A 61 -8.12 -25.15 5.07
N GLY A 62 -8.43 -26.10 5.95
CA GLY A 62 -7.45 -26.62 6.91
C GLY A 62 -7.11 -25.63 8.04
N ALA A 63 -6.09 -25.94 8.82
CA ALA A 63 -5.54 -25.20 9.94
C ALA A 63 -4.09 -24.73 9.72
N GLU A 64 -3.36 -25.34 8.79
CA GLU A 64 -1.96 -25.02 8.51
C GLU A 64 -1.80 -23.93 7.45
N GLY A 65 -0.60 -23.35 7.38
CA GLY A 65 -0.24 -22.27 6.45
C GLY A 65 -0.68 -20.89 6.93
N THR A 66 -0.74 -19.93 5.99
CA THR A 66 -0.98 -18.51 6.31
C THR A 66 -2.41 -18.04 6.03
N LEU A 67 -3.16 -18.75 5.18
CA LEU A 67 -4.46 -18.29 4.70
C LEU A 67 -5.55 -18.26 5.78
N ARG A 68 -5.60 -19.27 6.66
CA ARG A 68 -6.63 -19.34 7.71
C ARG A 68 -6.53 -18.15 8.65
N ASP A 69 -5.34 -17.93 9.20
CA ASP A 69 -5.08 -16.83 10.13
C ASP A 69 -5.33 -15.46 9.48
N ALA A 70 -4.95 -15.31 8.21
CA ALA A 70 -5.20 -14.09 7.45
C ALA A 70 -6.70 -13.81 7.27
N LEU A 71 -7.49 -14.82 6.91
CA LEU A 71 -8.95 -14.68 6.80
C LEU A 71 -9.59 -14.33 8.14
N ILE A 72 -9.18 -14.99 9.22
CA ILE A 72 -9.63 -14.65 10.58
C ILE A 72 -9.29 -13.20 10.91
N GLY A 73 -8.06 -12.75 10.61
CA GLY A 73 -7.63 -11.37 10.82
C GLY A 73 -8.48 -10.34 10.06
N ILE A 74 -8.81 -10.62 8.79
CA ILE A 74 -9.69 -9.78 7.97
C ILE A 74 -11.11 -9.75 8.54
N PHE A 75 -11.71 -10.92 8.81
CA PHE A 75 -13.08 -11.03 9.29
C PHE A 75 -13.27 -10.47 10.70
N LYS A 76 -12.24 -10.48 11.56
CA LYS A 76 -12.28 -9.80 12.86
C LYS A 76 -12.52 -8.28 12.72
N GLN A 77 -12.17 -7.68 11.58
CA GLN A 77 -12.45 -6.26 11.31
C GLN A 77 -13.84 -6.01 10.72
N ALA A 78 -14.61 -7.05 10.38
CA ALA A 78 -15.96 -6.90 9.84
C ALA A 78 -16.90 -6.26 10.87
N THR A 79 -17.64 -5.23 10.44
CA THR A 79 -18.70 -4.61 11.24
C THR A 79 -20.04 -4.78 10.53
N ARG A 80 -20.49 -3.78 9.79
CA ARG A 80 -21.82 -3.69 9.19
C ARG A 80 -21.90 -4.36 7.82
N ALA A 81 -20.79 -4.39 7.10
CA ALA A 81 -20.65 -5.01 5.80
C ALA A 81 -19.65 -6.16 5.88
N SER A 82 -20.02 -7.26 5.24
CA SER A 82 -19.12 -8.39 5.02
C SER A 82 -18.03 -8.01 4.01
N GLN A 83 -16.76 -8.30 4.34
CA GLN A 83 -15.69 -8.17 3.36
C GLN A 83 -15.78 -9.29 2.33
N THR A 84 -15.57 -8.90 1.07
CA THR A 84 -15.36 -9.83 -0.05
C THR A 84 -13.87 -10.02 -0.28
N ILE A 85 -13.43 -11.28 -0.29
CA ILE A 85 -12.02 -11.65 -0.37
C ILE A 85 -11.84 -12.60 -1.55
N VAL A 86 -10.93 -12.26 -2.45
CA VAL A 86 -10.45 -13.14 -3.51
C VAL A 86 -9.21 -13.85 -2.98
N VAL A 87 -9.33 -15.12 -2.66
CA VAL A 87 -8.26 -15.95 -2.11
C VAL A 87 -7.58 -16.73 -3.22
N VAL A 88 -6.25 -16.73 -3.21
CA VAL A 88 -5.41 -17.57 -4.07
C VAL A 88 -4.53 -18.44 -3.17
N ARG A 89 -4.70 -19.76 -3.25
CA ARG A 89 -3.84 -20.73 -2.57
C ARG A 89 -2.64 -21.07 -3.43
N VAL A 90 -1.45 -21.05 -2.84
CA VAL A 90 -0.22 -21.55 -3.48
C VAL A 90 0.35 -22.73 -2.72
N GLU A 91 1.15 -23.52 -3.44
CA GLU A 91 1.92 -24.64 -2.87
C GLU A 91 3.02 -24.11 -1.95
N GLU A 92 3.20 -24.75 -0.80
CA GLU A 92 4.28 -24.45 0.14
C GLU A 92 5.57 -25.16 -0.31
N GLY A 93 6.66 -24.41 -0.42
CA GLY A 93 7.98 -24.93 -0.74
C GLY A 93 8.70 -25.45 0.51
N GLY A 94 9.79 -26.19 0.33
CA GLY A 94 10.63 -26.67 1.44
C GLY A 94 11.40 -25.53 2.12
N THR A 95 11.55 -24.39 1.45
CA THR A 95 12.11 -23.15 2.02
C THR A 95 11.18 -21.95 1.82
N VAL A 96 11.40 -20.88 2.60
CA VAL A 96 10.69 -19.61 2.43
C VAL A 96 10.93 -19.02 1.04
N ALA A 97 12.16 -19.15 0.50
CA ALA A 97 12.49 -18.67 -0.83
C ALA A 97 11.71 -19.39 -1.94
N GLU A 98 11.63 -20.73 -1.86
CA GLU A 98 10.83 -21.52 -2.80
C GLU A 98 9.35 -21.15 -2.71
N THR A 99 8.82 -20.97 -1.50
CA THR A 99 7.44 -20.54 -1.30
C THR A 99 7.19 -19.15 -1.89
N MET A 100 8.10 -18.19 -1.69
CA MET A 100 8.03 -16.86 -2.31
C MET A 100 8.02 -16.95 -3.85
N THR A 101 8.81 -17.84 -4.44
CA THR A 101 8.77 -18.08 -5.90
C THR A 101 7.40 -18.56 -6.35
N LYS A 102 6.76 -19.47 -5.60
CA LYS A 102 5.39 -19.94 -5.91
C LYS A 102 4.34 -18.85 -5.72
N ILE A 103 4.49 -17.98 -4.72
CA ILE A 103 3.63 -16.81 -4.51
C ILE A 103 3.75 -15.85 -5.69
N ILE A 104 4.96 -15.51 -6.12
CA ILE A 104 5.17 -14.63 -7.29
C ILE A 104 4.52 -15.25 -8.53
N GLY A 105 4.74 -16.55 -8.74
CA GLY A 105 4.15 -17.31 -9.84
C GLY A 105 4.70 -16.91 -11.21
N ASP A 106 4.03 -17.40 -12.26
CA ASP A 106 4.40 -17.18 -13.66
C ASP A 106 3.36 -16.29 -14.37
N PRO A 107 3.80 -15.23 -15.10
CA PRO A 107 2.89 -14.32 -15.78
C PRO A 107 2.16 -14.95 -16.97
N GLY A 108 2.77 -15.92 -17.66
CA GLY A 108 2.19 -16.57 -18.83
C GLY A 108 1.11 -17.58 -18.45
N ALA A 109 1.39 -18.40 -17.43
CA ALA A 109 0.46 -19.36 -16.85
C ALA A 109 -0.56 -18.69 -15.91
N LYS A 110 -0.34 -17.42 -15.54
CA LYS A 110 -1.16 -16.65 -14.60
C LYS A 110 -1.33 -17.36 -13.25
N THR A 111 -0.22 -17.85 -12.70
CA THR A 111 -0.16 -18.52 -11.38
C THR A 111 0.29 -17.55 -10.29
N GLY A 112 0.17 -17.95 -9.02
CA GLY A 112 0.52 -17.12 -7.88
C GLY A 112 -0.23 -15.79 -7.90
N MET A 113 0.48 -14.69 -7.72
CA MET A 113 -0.07 -13.33 -7.70
C MET A 113 -0.68 -12.91 -9.04
N TYR A 114 -0.21 -13.46 -10.16
CA TYR A 114 -0.81 -13.20 -11.48
C TYR A 114 -2.21 -13.80 -11.61
N ALA A 115 -2.60 -14.74 -10.73
CA ALA A 115 -3.97 -15.26 -10.69
C ALA A 115 -4.99 -14.17 -10.35
N PHE A 116 -4.61 -13.11 -9.61
CA PHE A 116 -5.49 -11.96 -9.36
C PHE A 116 -5.95 -11.29 -10.66
N LEU A 117 -5.17 -11.35 -11.74
CA LEU A 117 -5.57 -10.78 -13.03
C LEU A 117 -6.70 -11.58 -13.72
N ARG A 118 -6.96 -12.82 -13.28
CA ARG A 118 -8.06 -13.67 -13.77
C ARG A 118 -9.31 -13.59 -12.90
N SER A 119 -9.23 -12.92 -11.76
CA SER A 119 -10.33 -12.84 -10.79
C SER A 119 -11.59 -12.22 -11.42
N PHE A 120 -11.43 -11.21 -12.27
CA PHE A 120 -12.56 -10.60 -12.96
C PHE A 120 -13.25 -11.56 -13.94
N ASP A 121 -12.48 -12.29 -14.76
CA ASP A 121 -13.04 -13.22 -15.74
C ASP A 121 -13.76 -14.41 -15.08
N MET A 122 -13.30 -14.82 -13.89
CA MET A 122 -13.82 -16.01 -13.19
C MET A 122 -14.91 -15.69 -12.17
N LEU A 123 -14.80 -14.55 -11.49
CA LEU A 123 -15.61 -14.20 -10.32
C LEU A 123 -16.31 -12.85 -10.48
N GLU A 124 -16.03 -12.08 -11.52
CA GLU A 124 -16.48 -10.69 -11.72
C GLU A 124 -16.02 -9.72 -10.61
N LEU A 125 -15.02 -10.13 -9.83
CA LEU A 125 -14.46 -9.35 -8.73
C LEU A 125 -13.08 -8.82 -9.11
N LYS A 126 -12.84 -7.53 -8.87
CA LYS A 126 -11.51 -6.91 -9.03
C LYS A 126 -10.95 -6.53 -7.66
N PRO A 127 -9.92 -7.22 -7.15
CA PRO A 127 -9.34 -6.88 -5.85
C PRO A 127 -8.65 -5.51 -5.89
N LYS A 128 -8.91 -4.69 -4.88
CA LYS A 128 -8.39 -3.31 -4.71
C LYS A 128 -7.45 -3.16 -3.52
N LEU A 129 -7.37 -4.18 -2.67
CA LEU A 129 -6.43 -4.27 -1.56
C LEU A 129 -5.67 -5.60 -1.67
N LEU A 130 -4.38 -5.58 -2.00
CA LEU A 130 -3.58 -6.78 -2.18
C LEU A 130 -2.70 -7.04 -0.96
N VAL A 131 -2.71 -8.28 -0.47
CA VAL A 131 -1.91 -8.73 0.68
C VAL A 131 -1.31 -10.12 0.45
N ALA A 132 -0.08 -10.33 0.93
CA ALA A 132 0.60 -11.62 0.96
C ALA A 132 1.16 -11.87 2.37
N PRO A 133 0.30 -12.22 3.34
CA PRO A 133 0.65 -12.21 4.76
C PRO A 133 1.82 -13.13 5.07
N GLY A 134 2.82 -12.59 5.76
CA GLY A 134 3.99 -13.37 6.19
C GLY A 134 5.00 -13.67 5.08
N TYR A 135 4.86 -13.08 3.89
CA TYR A 135 5.84 -13.21 2.79
C TYR A 135 6.33 -11.88 2.23
N THR A 136 5.86 -10.75 2.78
CA THR A 136 6.32 -9.41 2.37
C THR A 136 7.45 -8.87 3.26
N SER A 137 7.70 -9.50 4.41
CA SER A 137 8.68 -8.99 5.40
C SER A 137 10.10 -9.56 5.22
N GLN A 138 10.23 -10.72 4.58
CA GLN A 138 11.53 -11.41 4.41
C GLN A 138 12.29 -10.86 3.21
N ILE A 139 13.61 -10.69 3.34
CA ILE A 139 14.48 -10.36 2.21
C ILE A 139 15.35 -11.59 1.95
N PRO A 140 15.36 -12.16 0.74
CA PRO A 140 16.25 -13.27 0.42
C PRO A 140 17.71 -12.81 0.51
N ALA A 141 18.60 -13.71 0.91
CA ALA A 141 20.03 -13.43 0.98
C ALA A 141 20.61 -13.21 -0.44
N GLY A 142 21.34 -12.11 -0.62
CA GLY A 142 21.93 -11.71 -1.90
C GLY A 142 23.33 -12.28 -2.14
N GLY A 143 24.01 -11.74 -3.15
CA GLY A 143 25.44 -11.96 -3.34
C GLY A 143 26.30 -10.96 -2.55
N ILE A 144 27.59 -10.92 -2.88
CA ILE A 144 28.52 -9.89 -2.44
C ILE A 144 28.56 -8.81 -3.51
N SER A 145 28.23 -7.58 -3.12
CA SER A 145 28.23 -6.43 -4.03
C SER A 145 29.60 -5.80 -4.20
N GLU A 146 30.39 -5.75 -3.12
CA GLU A 146 31.70 -5.09 -3.10
C GLU A 146 32.59 -5.73 -2.02
N ILE A 147 33.90 -5.60 -2.15
CA ILE A 147 34.85 -5.89 -1.08
C ILE A 147 35.62 -4.61 -0.74
N GLN A 148 35.45 -4.11 0.47
CA GLN A 148 36.08 -2.88 0.94
C GLN A 148 37.37 -3.19 1.67
N ILE A 149 38.47 -2.58 1.23
CA ILE A 149 39.78 -2.73 1.87
C ILE A 149 39.82 -1.88 3.15
N ASN A 150 40.05 -2.51 4.30
CA ASN A 150 40.24 -1.84 5.59
C ASN A 150 41.69 -1.47 5.84
N ALA A 151 42.62 -2.34 5.41
CA ALA A 151 44.05 -2.09 5.50
C ALA A 151 44.72 -2.53 4.20
N LEU A 152 45.47 -1.62 3.59
CA LEU A 152 46.14 -1.86 2.30
C LEU A 152 47.28 -2.90 2.41
N GLY A 153 47.75 -3.17 3.62
CA GLY A 153 48.93 -3.98 3.89
C GLY A 153 50.22 -3.42 3.27
N SER A 154 51.28 -4.22 3.27
CA SER A 154 52.54 -3.87 2.62
C SER A 154 53.35 -5.10 2.19
N GLY A 155 54.26 -4.92 1.23
CA GLY A 155 55.18 -5.96 0.78
C GLY A 155 54.66 -6.87 -0.34
N TYR A 156 53.54 -6.54 -0.98
CA TYR A 156 52.99 -7.35 -2.06
C TYR A 156 53.85 -7.25 -3.33
N THR A 157 54.42 -8.38 -3.75
CA THR A 157 55.21 -8.52 -4.98
C THR A 157 54.42 -9.14 -6.14
N SER A 158 53.27 -9.74 -5.85
CA SER A 158 52.28 -10.23 -6.82
C SER A 158 50.87 -10.10 -6.25
N ALA A 159 49.85 -10.16 -7.10
CA ALA A 159 48.46 -10.04 -6.66
C ALA A 159 48.11 -11.16 -5.65
N PRO A 160 47.62 -10.84 -4.44
CA PRO A 160 47.22 -11.85 -3.47
C PRO A 160 45.90 -12.52 -3.89
N THR A 161 45.68 -13.73 -3.35
CA THR A 161 44.43 -14.46 -3.53
C THR A 161 43.40 -13.92 -2.53
N VAL A 162 42.22 -13.56 -3.05
CA VAL A 162 41.08 -13.12 -2.24
C VAL A 162 40.13 -14.29 -2.09
N THR A 163 40.03 -14.84 -0.88
CA THR A 163 39.12 -15.92 -0.54
C THR A 163 37.93 -15.34 0.21
N ILE A 164 36.73 -15.68 -0.24
CA ILE A 164 35.49 -15.25 0.39
C ILE A 164 34.92 -16.45 1.12
N ASN A 165 34.82 -16.35 2.44
CA ASN A 165 34.25 -17.39 3.30
C ASN A 165 32.89 -16.93 3.82
N GLY A 166 31.87 -17.80 3.78
CA GLY A 166 30.52 -17.47 4.23
C GLY A 166 29.57 -18.65 4.06
N ASP A 167 28.28 -18.40 4.27
CA ASP A 167 27.20 -19.36 4.09
C ASP A 167 26.69 -19.47 2.63
N GLY A 168 26.99 -18.45 1.82
CA GLY A 168 26.66 -18.43 0.40
C GLY A 168 27.64 -19.21 -0.49
N SER A 169 27.35 -19.22 -1.79
CA SER A 169 28.17 -19.95 -2.78
C SER A 169 28.45 -19.13 -4.03
N GLY A 170 29.59 -19.43 -4.66
CA GLY A 170 29.94 -18.93 -6.00
C GLY A 170 30.56 -17.52 -6.05
N ALA A 171 30.84 -16.89 -4.90
CA ALA A 171 31.50 -15.59 -4.93
C ALA A 171 33.01 -15.71 -5.23
N THR A 172 33.50 -14.88 -6.14
CA THR A 172 34.92 -14.79 -6.50
C THR A 172 35.35 -13.32 -6.65
N ALA A 173 36.57 -13.01 -6.26
CA ALA A 173 37.13 -11.66 -6.38
C ALA A 173 38.63 -11.70 -6.72
N THR A 174 39.15 -10.62 -7.28
CA THR A 174 40.55 -10.47 -7.67
C THR A 174 41.13 -9.19 -7.08
N ALA A 175 42.27 -9.28 -6.42
CA ALA A 175 42.99 -8.12 -5.91
C ALA A 175 43.92 -7.51 -6.98
N THR A 176 44.01 -6.19 -7.00
CA THR A 176 45.02 -5.44 -7.75
C THR A 176 45.99 -4.78 -6.77
N ILE A 177 47.26 -4.70 -7.17
CA ILE A 177 48.33 -4.13 -6.35
C ILE A 177 49.02 -2.97 -7.07
N ALA A 178 49.39 -1.95 -6.31
CA ALA A 178 50.24 -0.85 -6.75
C ALA A 178 51.21 -0.45 -5.63
N ASP A 179 52.45 -0.12 -5.98
CA ASP A 179 53.49 0.31 -5.04
C ASP A 179 53.69 -0.63 -3.82
N GLY A 180 53.52 -1.94 -4.03
CA GLY A 180 53.67 -2.96 -2.99
C GLY A 180 52.52 -3.05 -1.98
N LYS A 181 51.36 -2.48 -2.30
CA LYS A 181 50.14 -2.45 -1.46
C LYS A 181 48.91 -2.90 -2.25
N LEU A 182 47.87 -3.34 -1.54
CA LEU A 182 46.53 -3.54 -2.15
C LEU A 182 46.00 -2.19 -2.64
N GLN A 183 45.52 -2.14 -3.89
CA GLN A 183 44.94 -0.94 -4.47
C GLN A 183 43.41 -1.05 -4.59
N ASP A 184 42.93 -2.18 -5.13
CA ASP A 184 41.50 -2.47 -5.29
C ASP A 184 41.24 -3.98 -5.17
N ILE A 185 40.04 -4.36 -4.75
CA ILE A 185 39.56 -5.75 -4.79
C ILE A 185 38.26 -5.77 -5.61
N THR A 186 38.37 -6.22 -6.86
CA THR A 186 37.23 -6.30 -7.76
C THR A 186 36.51 -7.63 -7.60
N VAL A 187 35.21 -7.58 -7.28
CA VAL A 187 34.34 -8.77 -7.27
C VAL A 187 34.09 -9.19 -8.71
N THR A 188 34.47 -10.42 -9.06
CA THR A 188 34.28 -10.98 -10.42
C THR A 188 32.99 -11.79 -10.53
N ASN A 189 32.55 -12.39 -9.44
CA ASN A 189 31.23 -13.00 -9.29
C ASN A 189 30.76 -12.75 -7.86
N GLY A 190 29.59 -12.15 -7.66
CA GLY A 190 29.04 -11.89 -6.33
C GLY A 190 28.52 -13.15 -5.63
N GLY A 191 28.33 -14.25 -6.36
CA GLY A 191 27.71 -15.45 -5.82
C GLY A 191 26.26 -15.22 -5.40
N SER A 192 25.74 -16.11 -4.54
CA SER A 192 24.35 -16.04 -4.06
C SER A 192 24.19 -16.63 -2.66
N ASN A 193 23.12 -16.23 -1.97
CA ASN A 193 22.72 -16.71 -0.65
C ASN A 193 23.74 -16.43 0.46
N TYR A 194 24.48 -15.32 0.40
CA TYR A 194 25.33 -14.88 1.50
C TYR A 194 24.49 -14.05 2.48
N SER A 195 24.28 -14.59 3.70
CA SER A 195 23.74 -13.80 4.82
C SER A 195 24.85 -13.23 5.70
N GLU A 196 26.02 -13.86 5.69
CA GLU A 196 27.26 -13.37 6.28
C GLU A 196 28.45 -13.77 5.39
N ALA A 197 29.44 -12.88 5.26
CA ALA A 197 30.64 -13.13 4.49
C ALA A 197 31.86 -12.46 5.11
N THR A 198 32.99 -13.17 5.08
CA THR A 198 34.31 -12.69 5.52
C THR A 198 35.29 -12.81 4.36
N VAL A 199 36.26 -11.90 4.31
CA VAL A 199 37.27 -11.87 3.25
C VAL A 199 38.64 -12.16 3.85
N GLU A 200 39.28 -13.19 3.34
CA GLU A 200 40.64 -13.56 3.67
C GLU A 200 41.56 -13.26 2.49
N ILE A 201 42.64 -12.52 2.75
CA ILE A 201 43.65 -12.17 1.75
C ILE A 201 44.91 -12.95 2.08
N SER A 202 45.35 -13.79 1.16
CA SER A 202 46.53 -14.62 1.35
C SER A 202 47.42 -14.69 0.10
N GLY A 203 48.72 -14.90 0.30
CA GLY A 203 49.71 -14.93 -0.79
C GLY A 203 50.16 -13.53 -1.25
N GLY A 204 50.80 -13.46 -2.41
CA GLY A 204 51.31 -12.18 -2.96
C GLY A 204 52.59 -11.63 -2.32
N GLY A 205 53.09 -12.24 -1.24
CA GLY A 205 54.32 -11.84 -0.54
C GLY A 205 54.13 -10.70 0.48
N GLY A 206 52.93 -10.13 0.58
CA GLY A 206 52.61 -9.04 1.51
C GLY A 206 52.05 -9.51 2.85
N THR A 207 51.94 -8.58 3.79
CA THR A 207 51.40 -8.75 5.14
C THR A 207 50.39 -7.64 5.47
N ASP A 208 49.54 -7.89 6.48
CA ASP A 208 48.59 -6.91 7.05
C ASP A 208 47.51 -6.34 6.11
N GLY A 209 47.21 -7.02 5.00
CA GLY A 209 46.05 -6.67 4.17
C GLY A 209 44.76 -7.20 4.76
N THR A 210 43.75 -6.34 4.97
CA THR A 210 42.43 -6.74 5.47
C THR A 210 41.32 -6.09 4.66
N ALA A 211 40.22 -6.81 4.46
CA ALA A 211 39.04 -6.33 3.74
C ALA A 211 37.76 -6.93 4.32
N ASN A 212 36.63 -6.27 4.07
CA ASN A 212 35.30 -6.76 4.43
C ASN A 212 34.45 -6.92 3.18
N ALA A 213 33.65 -7.99 3.13
CA ALA A 213 32.62 -8.15 2.12
C ALA A 213 31.42 -7.26 2.46
N VAL A 214 30.90 -6.57 1.45
CA VAL A 214 29.64 -5.84 1.50
C VAL A 214 28.60 -6.71 0.82
N LEU A 215 27.58 -7.11 1.57
CA LEU A 215 26.46 -7.89 1.06
C LEU A 215 25.54 -7.02 0.19
N GLU A 216 25.01 -7.62 -0.86
CA GLU A 216 24.02 -7.00 -1.73
C GLU A 216 22.74 -6.69 -0.96
N LYS A 217 22.21 -5.47 -1.15
CA LYS A 217 20.91 -5.07 -0.61
C LYS A 217 19.82 -5.40 -1.60
N LEU A 218 19.10 -6.48 -1.32
CA LEU A 218 17.92 -6.87 -2.08
C LEU A 218 16.64 -6.30 -1.46
N ASN A 219 15.59 -6.24 -2.27
CA ASN A 219 14.22 -5.95 -1.83
C ASN A 219 13.41 -7.24 -1.74
N ASN A 220 12.31 -7.20 -0.98
CA ASN A 220 11.39 -8.33 -0.95
C ASN A 220 10.77 -8.55 -2.36
N PRO A 221 10.93 -9.74 -2.95
CA PRO A 221 10.50 -10.00 -4.33
C PRO A 221 8.97 -10.13 -4.46
N VAL A 222 8.27 -10.54 -3.39
CA VAL A 222 6.80 -10.61 -3.35
C VAL A 222 6.20 -9.20 -3.36
N THR A 223 6.72 -8.26 -2.55
CA THR A 223 6.29 -6.86 -2.53
C THR A 223 6.50 -6.20 -3.90
N ALA A 224 7.65 -6.40 -4.54
CA ALA A 224 7.91 -5.89 -5.89
C ALA A 224 6.94 -6.49 -6.93
N GLY A 225 6.64 -7.79 -6.82
CA GLY A 225 5.61 -8.45 -7.61
C GLY A 225 4.22 -7.85 -7.39
N LEU A 226 3.85 -7.55 -6.14
CA LEU A 226 2.52 -7.07 -5.78
C LEU A 226 2.29 -5.69 -6.37
N LEU A 227 3.31 -4.84 -6.33
CA LEU A 227 3.30 -3.53 -6.98
C LEU A 227 3.12 -3.64 -8.51
N THR A 228 3.70 -4.66 -9.14
CA THR A 228 3.52 -4.93 -10.58
C THR A 228 2.07 -5.29 -10.90
N ILE A 229 1.43 -6.12 -10.07
CA ILE A 229 0.01 -6.47 -10.21
C ILE A 229 -0.89 -5.27 -9.91
N ALA A 230 -0.58 -4.52 -8.85
CA ALA A 230 -1.30 -3.32 -8.44
C ALA A 230 -1.33 -2.25 -9.54
N ASN A 231 -0.25 -2.11 -10.31
CA ASN A 231 -0.21 -1.22 -11.48
C ASN A 231 -1.22 -1.59 -12.56
N ARG A 232 -1.50 -2.88 -12.75
CA ARG A 232 -2.49 -3.37 -13.73
C ARG A 232 -3.92 -3.28 -13.21
N LEU A 233 -4.13 -3.55 -11.93
CA LEU A 233 -5.46 -3.57 -11.31
C LEU A 233 -5.91 -2.22 -10.74
N ARG A 234 -5.03 -1.19 -10.72
CA ARG A 234 -5.20 0.05 -9.95
C ARG A 234 -5.56 -0.26 -8.49
N ALA A 235 -4.82 -1.18 -7.88
CA ALA A 235 -5.04 -1.63 -6.51
C ALA A 235 -4.00 -1.02 -5.55
N GLY A 236 -4.33 -0.99 -4.26
CA GLY A 236 -3.38 -0.72 -3.20
C GLY A 236 -2.72 -1.99 -2.68
N VAL A 237 -1.48 -1.89 -2.20
CA VAL A 237 -0.74 -3.00 -1.60
C VAL A 237 -0.48 -2.70 -0.14
N ILE A 238 -0.84 -3.62 0.75
CA ILE A 238 -0.53 -3.51 2.18
C ILE A 238 0.51 -4.57 2.50
N VAL A 239 1.66 -4.13 3.02
CA VAL A 239 2.80 -4.99 3.29
C VAL A 239 3.24 -4.90 4.74
N ASP A 240 3.71 -6.03 5.22
CA ASP A 240 4.32 -6.19 6.52
C ASP A 240 5.80 -5.79 6.49
N GLY A 241 6.23 -4.99 7.46
CA GLY A 241 7.64 -4.69 7.70
C GLY A 241 8.41 -5.88 8.30
N PRO A 242 9.74 -5.76 8.50
CA PRO A 242 10.58 -6.85 8.97
C PRO A 242 10.32 -7.27 10.42
N ASN A 243 9.64 -6.44 11.23
CA ASN A 243 9.28 -6.73 12.62
C ASN A 243 10.49 -6.98 13.56
N THR A 244 11.67 -6.50 13.19
CA THR A 244 12.92 -6.63 13.97
C THR A 244 13.24 -5.35 14.75
N THR A 245 13.69 -4.30 14.06
CA THR A 245 13.99 -2.98 14.66
C THR A 245 13.36 -1.84 13.85
N ASN A 246 13.26 -0.65 14.46
CA ASN A 246 12.77 0.54 13.76
C ASN A 246 13.66 0.88 12.54
N GLU A 247 14.98 0.74 12.70
CA GLU A 247 15.97 1.00 11.65
C GLU A 247 15.83 0.01 10.50
N ALA A 248 15.58 -1.27 10.80
CA ALA A 248 15.31 -2.27 9.78
C ALA A 248 14.03 -1.96 9.00
N ALA A 249 12.97 -1.49 9.68
CA ALA A 249 11.73 -1.08 9.01
C ALA A 249 11.93 0.13 8.09
N VAL A 250 12.71 1.14 8.53
CA VAL A 250 13.08 2.29 7.68
C VAL A 250 13.94 1.86 6.51
N ALA A 251 14.92 0.98 6.72
CA ALA A 251 15.74 0.42 5.65
C ALA A 251 14.91 -0.36 4.63
N TYR A 252 13.92 -1.15 5.09
CA TYR A 252 12.97 -1.85 4.24
C TYR A 252 12.15 -0.88 3.39
N ARG A 253 11.63 0.22 3.97
CA ARG A 253 10.90 1.26 3.20
C ARG A 253 11.76 1.87 2.10
N MET A 254 13.05 2.09 2.34
CA MET A 254 13.95 2.68 1.33
C MET A 254 14.11 1.85 0.05
N GLY A 255 13.70 0.58 0.07
CA GLY A 255 13.68 -0.29 -1.10
C GLY A 255 12.63 0.10 -2.16
N PHE A 256 11.63 0.92 -1.82
CA PHE A 256 10.47 1.12 -2.66
C PHE A 256 10.18 2.60 -2.93
N ASP A 257 9.83 2.91 -4.17
CA ASP A 257 9.27 4.19 -4.61
C ASP A 257 8.12 3.91 -5.60
N THR A 258 6.89 4.31 -5.25
CA THR A 258 5.69 3.92 -5.97
C THR A 258 4.63 5.01 -6.03
N ASN A 259 4.12 5.25 -7.25
CA ASN A 259 2.92 6.05 -7.49
C ASN A 259 1.62 5.28 -7.23
N ARG A 260 1.69 3.97 -6.92
CA ARG A 260 0.54 3.17 -6.46
C ARG A 260 0.44 3.22 -4.95
N PRO A 261 -0.78 3.16 -4.38
CA PRO A 261 -0.93 3.20 -2.94
C PRO A 261 -0.27 1.97 -2.33
N MET A 262 0.79 2.18 -1.57
CA MET A 262 1.43 1.17 -0.74
C MET A 262 1.42 1.61 0.72
N LEU A 263 1.07 0.69 1.61
CA LEU A 263 1.10 0.92 3.05
C LEU A 263 1.98 -0.13 3.71
N ILE A 264 3.11 0.31 4.29
CA ILE A 264 4.03 -0.54 5.04
C ILE A 264 3.62 -0.47 6.52
N VAL A 265 3.42 -1.62 7.15
CA VAL A 265 2.99 -1.71 8.55
C VAL A 265 4.04 -2.44 9.39
N ASP A 266 4.60 -1.76 10.39
CA ASP A 266 5.53 -2.32 11.38
C ASP A 266 5.26 -1.72 12.78
N PRO A 267 5.19 -2.52 13.85
CA PRO A 267 5.43 -3.96 13.96
C PRO A 267 4.17 -4.82 13.81
N PHE A 268 4.33 -6.14 13.92
CA PHE A 268 3.24 -7.11 13.85
C PHE A 268 2.31 -7.04 15.08
N PRO A 269 0.99 -7.23 14.94
CA PRO A 269 0.08 -7.37 16.06
C PRO A 269 0.26 -8.71 16.79
N LYS A 270 -0.08 -8.71 18.08
CA LYS A 270 -0.36 -9.91 18.87
C LYS A 270 -1.87 -10.09 18.98
N VAL A 271 -2.32 -11.31 18.76
CA VAL A 271 -3.71 -11.74 18.91
C VAL A 271 -3.79 -12.91 19.88
N PHE A 272 -4.97 -13.12 20.46
CA PHE A 272 -5.22 -14.29 21.30
C PHE A 272 -5.91 -15.36 20.46
N ASP A 273 -5.20 -16.44 20.15
CA ASP A 273 -5.70 -17.59 19.42
C ASP A 273 -5.29 -18.87 20.17
N ASP A 274 -6.14 -19.89 20.20
CA ASP A 274 -5.91 -21.19 20.84
C ASP A 274 -5.41 -21.14 22.31
N GLY A 275 -5.82 -20.12 23.06
CA GLY A 275 -5.47 -19.97 24.47
C GLY A 275 -4.14 -19.27 24.74
N GLU A 276 -3.44 -18.82 23.69
CA GLU A 276 -2.14 -18.15 23.81
C GLU A 276 -2.09 -16.84 23.01
N ALA A 277 -1.15 -15.97 23.42
CA ALA A 277 -0.87 -14.73 22.71
C ALA A 277 0.12 -14.98 21.57
N VAL A 278 -0.35 -14.94 20.33
CA VAL A 278 0.44 -15.28 19.13
C VAL A 278 0.67 -14.05 18.27
N ILE A 279 1.88 -13.95 17.68
CA ILE A 279 2.24 -12.89 16.73
C ILE A 279 1.73 -13.28 15.34
N ARG A 280 1.07 -12.34 14.65
CA ARG A 280 0.56 -12.52 13.29
C ARG A 280 0.98 -11.36 12.39
N PRO A 281 1.14 -11.56 11.07
CA PRO A 281 1.33 -10.46 10.14
C PRO A 281 0.20 -9.42 10.23
N ALA A 282 0.52 -8.15 10.07
CA ALA A 282 -0.42 -7.03 10.23
C ALA A 282 -1.30 -6.81 8.99
N SER A 283 -0.73 -7.06 7.79
CA SER A 283 -1.34 -6.78 6.49
C SER A 283 -2.78 -7.28 6.34
N PRO A 284 -3.18 -8.51 6.74
CA PRO A 284 -4.57 -8.93 6.60
C PRO A 284 -5.53 -8.14 7.48
N MET A 285 -5.16 -7.83 8.73
CA MET A 285 -6.00 -7.02 9.61
C MET A 285 -6.13 -5.60 9.10
N ILE A 286 -5.05 -5.02 8.57
CA ILE A 286 -5.11 -3.66 8.02
C ILE A 286 -5.92 -3.61 6.71
N ALA A 287 -5.88 -4.65 5.89
CA ALA A 287 -6.76 -4.77 4.72
C ALA A 287 -8.23 -4.86 5.13
N GLY A 288 -8.55 -5.68 6.13
CA GLY A 288 -9.90 -5.77 6.69
C GLY A 288 -10.38 -4.44 7.30
N LEU A 289 -9.48 -3.72 7.99
CA LEU A 289 -9.74 -2.40 8.55
C LEU A 289 -10.04 -1.38 7.44
N GLN A 290 -9.23 -1.34 6.39
CA GLN A 290 -9.44 -0.43 5.27
C GLN A 290 -10.76 -0.73 4.56
N ALA A 291 -11.07 -2.02 4.32
CA ALA A 291 -12.34 -2.41 3.72
C ALA A 291 -13.53 -1.96 4.60
N ARG A 292 -13.45 -2.11 5.93
CA ARG A 292 -14.46 -1.58 6.85
C ARG A 292 -14.66 -0.07 6.67
N ILE A 293 -13.58 0.70 6.67
CA ILE A 293 -13.62 2.15 6.56
C ILE A 293 -14.21 2.60 5.23
N ASP A 294 -13.89 1.91 4.13
CA ASP A 294 -14.46 2.20 2.81
C ASP A 294 -16.00 2.04 2.79
N TYR A 295 -16.53 1.07 3.53
CA TYR A 295 -17.97 0.84 3.64
C TYR A 295 -18.66 1.79 4.64
N ASP A 296 -18.03 2.06 5.78
CA ASP A 296 -18.62 2.84 6.88
C ASP A 296 -18.46 4.36 6.68
N GLU A 297 -17.30 4.83 6.19
CA GLU A 297 -16.93 6.25 6.11
C GLU A 297 -16.63 6.74 4.68
N GLY A 298 -16.11 5.85 3.82
CA GLY A 298 -15.85 6.13 2.41
C GLY A 298 -14.39 5.90 2.01
N PHE A 299 -14.17 5.62 0.73
CA PHE A 299 -12.87 5.21 0.18
C PHE A 299 -11.77 6.28 0.24
N TRP A 300 -12.14 7.54 0.48
CA TRP A 300 -11.22 8.68 0.62
C TRP A 300 -10.70 8.87 2.05
N VAL A 301 -11.19 8.07 3.00
CA VAL A 301 -10.79 8.16 4.41
C VAL A 301 -9.55 7.32 4.66
N SER A 302 -8.62 7.88 5.43
CA SER A 302 -7.38 7.22 5.83
C SER A 302 -7.66 6.16 6.90
N PRO A 303 -6.98 4.99 6.86
CA PRO A 303 -7.12 3.97 7.90
C PRO A 303 -6.44 4.36 9.23
N SER A 304 -5.62 5.42 9.22
CA SER A 304 -4.95 5.93 10.42
C SER A 304 -5.97 6.42 11.47
N ASN A 305 -5.61 6.32 12.75
CA ASN A 305 -6.42 6.65 13.94
C ASN A 305 -7.72 5.83 14.12
N HIS A 306 -7.84 4.68 13.44
CA HIS A 306 -8.92 3.72 13.65
C HIS A 306 -8.47 2.54 14.49
N VAL A 307 -9.38 2.01 15.32
CA VAL A 307 -9.12 0.85 16.18
C VAL A 307 -9.00 -0.42 15.33
N ILE A 308 -7.97 -1.22 15.58
CA ILE A 308 -7.80 -2.55 15.00
C ILE A 308 -8.41 -3.56 15.97
N GLU A 309 -9.44 -4.27 15.53
CA GLU A 309 -10.16 -5.22 16.37
C GLU A 309 -9.36 -6.50 16.60
N GLY A 310 -9.50 -7.11 17.77
CA GLY A 310 -8.87 -8.39 18.11
C GLY A 310 -7.38 -8.32 18.47
N VAL A 311 -6.77 -7.14 18.46
CA VAL A 311 -5.36 -6.93 18.85
C VAL A 311 -5.25 -6.80 20.37
N ILE A 312 -4.39 -7.61 20.98
CA ILE A 312 -4.09 -7.59 22.42
C ILE A 312 -2.74 -6.95 22.76
N GLY A 313 -1.89 -6.76 21.75
CA GLY A 313 -0.55 -6.21 21.90
C GLY A 313 0.14 -6.06 20.55
N THR A 314 1.39 -5.64 20.58
CA THR A 314 2.29 -5.65 19.42
C THR A 314 3.48 -6.57 19.69
N ALA A 315 4.07 -7.11 18.63
CA ALA A 315 5.27 -7.93 18.68
C ALA A 315 6.40 -7.17 19.39
N ARG A 316 6.61 -5.93 18.94
CA ARG A 316 7.53 -4.96 19.53
C ARG A 316 6.73 -3.78 20.08
N SER A 317 7.03 -3.35 21.31
CA SER A 317 6.40 -2.15 21.86
C SER A 317 6.91 -0.94 21.09
N VAL A 318 6.00 -0.08 20.64
CA VAL A 318 6.34 1.21 20.01
C VAL A 318 5.97 2.33 20.96
N GLY A 319 6.97 3.12 21.36
CA GLY A 319 6.74 4.33 22.14
C GLY A 319 5.89 5.32 21.36
N HIS A 320 4.68 5.60 21.86
CA HIS A 320 3.75 6.54 21.23
C HIS A 320 3.47 7.74 22.13
N SER A 321 3.62 8.92 21.56
CA SER A 321 3.23 10.19 22.16
C SER A 321 2.67 11.10 21.08
N ILE A 322 1.56 11.77 21.40
CA ILE A 322 0.90 12.71 20.48
C ILE A 322 1.63 14.07 20.49
N SER A 323 2.31 14.41 21.59
CA SER A 323 2.96 15.70 21.77
C SER A 323 4.49 15.68 21.60
N ASP A 324 5.11 14.50 21.65
CA ASP A 324 6.56 14.36 21.55
C ASP A 324 6.98 13.94 20.13
N PRO A 325 7.66 14.82 19.36
CA PRO A 325 8.12 14.49 18.01
C PRO A 325 9.25 13.46 17.98
N SER A 326 9.90 13.17 19.11
CA SER A 326 10.97 12.17 19.22
C SER A 326 10.46 10.76 19.50
N ALA A 327 9.15 10.58 19.71
CA ALA A 327 8.55 9.28 19.94
C ALA A 327 8.80 8.32 18.76
N GLU A 328 8.99 7.04 19.05
CA GLU A 328 9.27 6.00 18.06
C GLU A 328 8.18 5.93 16.97
N SER A 329 6.92 6.11 17.35
CA SER A 329 5.82 6.16 16.38
C SER A 329 5.95 7.30 15.37
N GLN A 330 6.53 8.43 15.78
CA GLN A 330 6.77 9.59 14.90
C GLN A 330 7.99 9.38 14.02
N TYR A 331 9.04 8.72 14.54
CA TYR A 331 10.20 8.31 13.74
C TYR A 331 9.80 7.39 12.59
N LEU A 332 9.00 6.36 12.85
CA LEU A 332 8.50 5.45 11.82
C LEU A 332 7.63 6.17 10.80
N ASN A 333 6.67 7.00 11.25
CA ASN A 333 5.77 7.73 10.36
C ASN A 333 6.47 8.77 9.47
N LYS A 334 7.45 9.48 10.02
CA LYS A 334 8.27 10.42 9.24
C LYS A 334 9.03 9.72 8.12
N ASN A 335 9.39 8.45 8.32
CA ASN A 335 10.01 7.59 7.32
C ASN A 335 8.97 6.71 6.60
N GLU A 336 7.69 7.10 6.62
CA GLU A 336 6.60 6.52 5.84
C GLU A 336 6.31 5.04 6.14
N VAL A 337 6.56 4.64 7.38
CA VAL A 337 6.17 3.34 7.93
C VAL A 337 5.02 3.56 8.91
N ALA A 338 3.87 2.97 8.62
CA ALA A 338 2.72 2.98 9.52
C ALA A 338 2.95 1.99 10.67
N THR A 339 2.40 2.29 11.83
CA THR A 339 2.64 1.54 13.06
C THR A 339 1.35 1.32 13.85
N ILE A 340 1.33 0.28 14.68
CA ILE A 340 0.21 -0.02 15.59
C ILE A 340 0.54 0.55 16.96
N VAL A 341 -0.23 1.53 17.41
CA VAL A 341 0.00 2.24 18.68
C VAL A 341 -1.13 2.01 19.65
N ARG A 342 -0.81 1.99 20.95
CA ARG A 342 -1.82 2.06 21.99
C ARG A 342 -2.24 3.52 22.17
N SER A 343 -3.50 3.82 21.84
CA SER A 343 -3.99 5.20 21.92
C SER A 343 -4.23 5.60 23.38
N PRO A 344 -3.98 6.86 23.78
CA PRO A 344 -4.41 7.39 25.07
C PRO A 344 -5.93 7.31 25.28
N SER A 345 -6.69 7.35 24.17
CA SER A 345 -8.16 7.17 24.17
C SER A 345 -8.63 5.72 24.35
N GLY A 346 -7.69 4.77 24.41
CA GLY A 346 -7.98 3.33 24.50
C GLY A 346 -7.87 2.61 23.16
N GLY A 347 -7.70 1.28 23.22
CA GLY A 347 -7.54 0.40 22.06
C GLY A 347 -6.17 0.49 21.38
N PHE A 348 -5.94 -0.45 20.46
CA PHE A 348 -4.83 -0.41 19.51
C PHE A 348 -5.32 0.23 18.23
N LYS A 349 -4.62 1.26 17.76
CA LYS A 349 -4.97 1.99 16.54
C LYS A 349 -3.86 1.87 15.51
N LEU A 350 -4.23 1.84 14.24
CA LEU A 350 -3.27 2.10 13.18
C LEU A 350 -2.86 3.57 13.23
N TRP A 351 -1.57 3.84 13.08
CA TRP A 351 -0.99 5.17 13.14
C TRP A 351 -0.01 5.34 11.97
N GLY A 352 -0.52 5.99 10.92
CA GLY A 352 0.21 6.24 9.70
C GLY A 352 -0.59 5.96 8.44
N SER A 353 -0.40 6.81 7.44
CA SER A 353 -1.07 6.70 6.14
C SER A 353 -0.26 7.29 4.99
N ARG A 354 1.06 7.33 5.17
CA ARG A 354 1.99 7.79 4.15
C ARG A 354 2.24 6.67 3.15
N ASN A 355 2.32 7.04 1.88
CA ASN A 355 2.70 6.17 0.78
C ASN A 355 4.17 6.44 0.44
N PRO A 356 5.01 5.40 0.22
CA PRO A 356 6.40 5.57 -0.18
C PRO A 356 6.52 6.01 -1.64
N SER A 357 6.38 7.33 -1.83
CA SER A 357 6.45 8.02 -3.10
C SER A 357 7.43 9.19 -2.98
N SER A 358 8.34 9.31 -3.93
CA SER A 358 9.19 10.49 -4.08
C SER A 358 8.40 11.74 -4.53
N ASP A 359 7.25 11.55 -5.16
CA ASP A 359 6.32 12.63 -5.49
C ASP A 359 5.41 12.97 -4.30
N SER A 360 5.51 14.21 -3.83
CA SER A 360 4.69 14.77 -2.75
C SER A 360 3.19 14.75 -3.03
N LEU A 361 2.76 14.76 -4.30
CA LEU A 361 1.35 14.68 -4.66
C LEU A 361 0.74 13.30 -4.36
N ASN A 362 1.56 12.25 -4.37
CA ASN A 362 1.15 10.88 -4.08
C ASN A 362 1.59 10.42 -2.68
N ALA A 363 1.85 11.37 -1.76
CA ALA A 363 2.39 11.07 -0.44
C ALA A 363 1.41 10.38 0.51
N PHE A 364 0.10 10.42 0.24
CA PHE A 364 -0.94 9.86 1.11
C PHE A 364 -1.64 8.67 0.47
N TRP A 365 -1.73 7.58 1.24
CA TRP A 365 -2.45 6.36 0.89
C TRP A 365 -3.91 6.64 0.46
N SER A 366 -4.65 7.42 1.26
CA SER A 366 -6.07 7.69 1.02
C SER A 366 -6.31 8.53 -0.23
N VAL A 367 -5.46 9.53 -0.48
CA VAL A 367 -5.55 10.41 -1.67
C VAL A 367 -5.35 9.59 -2.94
N ARG A 368 -4.30 8.77 -2.98
CA ARG A 368 -4.01 7.93 -4.16
C ARG A 368 -5.11 6.92 -4.44
N ARG A 369 -5.65 6.28 -3.39
CA ARG A 369 -6.81 5.37 -3.51
C ARG A 369 -8.07 6.08 -4.00
N ALA A 370 -8.34 7.27 -3.49
CA ALA A 370 -9.49 8.06 -3.91
C ALA A 370 -9.42 8.44 -5.38
N HIS A 371 -8.24 8.88 -5.86
CA HIS A 371 -8.02 9.15 -7.27
C HIS A 371 -8.22 7.89 -8.13
N ASP A 372 -7.64 6.75 -7.74
CA ASP A 372 -7.81 5.50 -8.51
C ASP A 372 -9.29 5.07 -8.57
N ALA A 373 -10.04 5.20 -7.48
CA ALA A 373 -11.47 4.88 -7.44
C ALA A 373 -12.33 5.81 -8.31
N VAL A 374 -12.05 7.11 -8.31
CA VAL A 374 -12.74 8.10 -9.15
C VAL A 374 -12.47 7.83 -10.63
N ILE A 375 -11.20 7.62 -11.01
CA ILE A 375 -10.80 7.37 -12.39
C ILE A 375 -11.50 6.14 -12.95
N GLU A 376 -11.44 5.02 -12.23
CA GLU A 376 -12.03 3.77 -12.71
C GLU A 376 -13.57 3.79 -12.72
N SER A 377 -14.20 4.47 -11.74
CA SER A 377 -15.65 4.66 -11.75
C SER A 377 -16.11 5.46 -12.98
N ILE A 378 -15.34 6.48 -13.38
CA ILE A 378 -15.60 7.26 -14.60
C ILE A 378 -15.38 6.37 -15.83
N GLU A 379 -14.29 5.62 -15.92
CA GLU A 379 -14.00 4.71 -17.05
C GLU A 379 -15.16 3.72 -17.28
N ILE A 380 -15.64 3.04 -16.22
CA ILE A 380 -16.74 2.07 -16.30
C ILE A 380 -18.04 2.73 -16.74
N ALA A 381 -18.38 3.88 -16.17
CA ALA A 381 -19.64 4.56 -16.52
C ALA A 381 -19.68 5.05 -17.98
N HIS A 382 -18.52 5.18 -18.63
CA HIS A 382 -18.43 5.63 -20.01
C HIS A 382 -18.42 4.50 -21.06
N GLU A 383 -18.36 3.23 -20.64
CA GLU A 383 -18.41 2.07 -21.53
C GLU A 383 -19.58 2.14 -22.55
N PRO A 384 -20.82 2.51 -22.18
CA PRO A 384 -21.92 2.60 -23.14
C PRO A 384 -21.81 3.74 -24.16
N PHE A 385 -20.83 4.64 -24.05
CA PHE A 385 -20.58 5.67 -25.05
C PHE A 385 -19.55 5.24 -26.10
N ILE A 386 -18.84 4.14 -25.87
CA ILE A 386 -17.95 3.53 -26.86
C ILE A 386 -18.80 3.14 -28.09
N ASP A 387 -18.26 3.37 -29.28
CA ASP A 387 -18.89 3.13 -30.58
C ASP A 387 -20.17 3.95 -30.89
N LYS A 388 -20.56 4.90 -30.03
CA LYS A 388 -21.63 5.85 -30.37
C LYS A 388 -21.15 6.84 -31.43
N PRO A 389 -22.02 7.24 -32.37
CA PRO A 389 -21.66 8.23 -33.38
C PRO A 389 -21.34 9.57 -32.72
N PHE A 390 -20.33 10.27 -33.26
CA PHE A 390 -20.03 11.64 -32.89
C PHE A 390 -21.23 12.54 -33.17
N SER A 391 -21.82 13.07 -32.11
CA SER A 391 -22.90 14.04 -32.17
C SER A 391 -22.74 15.01 -31.01
N LEU A 392 -23.29 16.22 -31.16
CA LEU A 392 -23.31 17.20 -30.07
C LEU A 392 -23.94 16.60 -28.81
N GLN A 393 -25.02 15.85 -28.97
CA GLN A 393 -25.71 15.20 -27.85
C GLN A 393 -24.81 14.18 -27.13
N THR A 394 -24.12 13.30 -27.88
CA THR A 394 -23.20 12.31 -27.29
C THR A 394 -22.11 12.98 -26.47
N LEU A 395 -21.53 14.07 -26.97
CA LEU A 395 -20.47 14.81 -26.27
C LEU A 395 -20.99 15.51 -25.02
N LEU A 396 -22.19 16.12 -25.09
CA LEU A 396 -22.85 16.73 -23.92
C LEU A 396 -23.22 15.68 -22.87
N ASP A 397 -23.71 14.51 -23.28
CA ASP A 397 -24.07 13.43 -22.36
C ASP A 397 -22.83 12.89 -21.60
N ILE A 398 -21.67 12.79 -22.28
CA ILE A 398 -20.39 12.40 -21.67
C ILE A 398 -19.95 13.45 -20.63
N ALA A 399 -19.99 14.74 -21.01
CA ALA A 399 -19.63 15.82 -20.11
C ALA A 399 -20.57 15.89 -18.89
N GLU A 400 -21.88 15.76 -19.09
CA GLU A 400 -22.87 15.82 -18.01
C GLU A 400 -22.80 14.59 -17.09
N THR A 401 -22.55 13.40 -17.65
CA THR A 401 -22.30 12.16 -16.88
C THR A 401 -21.12 12.36 -15.92
N THR A 402 -20.00 12.90 -16.43
CA THR A 402 -18.80 13.19 -15.64
C THR A 402 -19.08 14.27 -14.59
N ASN A 403 -19.65 15.41 -14.98
CA ASN A 403 -19.97 16.51 -14.05
C ASN A 403 -20.97 16.12 -12.96
N SER A 404 -21.94 15.26 -13.28
CA SER A 404 -22.89 14.74 -12.28
C SER A 404 -22.18 13.87 -11.25
N ALA A 405 -21.23 13.04 -11.67
CA ALA A 405 -20.43 12.20 -10.78
C ALA A 405 -19.55 13.04 -9.84
N LEU A 406 -18.83 14.01 -10.41
CA LEU A 406 -17.95 14.91 -9.65
C LEU A 406 -18.74 15.71 -8.61
N ARG A 407 -19.91 16.27 -8.99
CA ARG A 407 -20.80 16.97 -8.04
C ARG A 407 -21.27 16.06 -6.90
N ARG A 408 -21.63 14.80 -7.21
CA ARG A 408 -22.04 13.82 -6.19
C ARG A 408 -20.90 13.51 -5.22
N TRP A 409 -19.69 13.26 -5.73
CA TRP A 409 -18.53 13.00 -4.87
C TRP A 409 -18.11 14.21 -4.06
N GLN A 410 -18.23 15.42 -4.62
CA GLN A 410 -18.00 16.65 -3.87
C GLN A 410 -19.02 16.80 -2.72
N ALA A 411 -20.29 16.50 -2.96
CA ALA A 411 -21.33 16.55 -1.93
C ALA A 411 -21.10 15.51 -0.80
N LEU A 412 -20.48 14.37 -1.12
CA LEU A 412 -20.08 13.36 -0.14
C LEU A 412 -18.77 13.69 0.60
N GLY A 413 -18.03 14.71 0.14
CA GLY A 413 -16.69 15.05 0.66
C GLY A 413 -15.57 14.15 0.14
N ALA A 414 -15.83 13.33 -0.89
CA ALA A 414 -14.84 12.45 -1.49
C ALA A 414 -13.80 13.19 -2.35
N ILE A 415 -14.21 14.34 -2.90
CA ILE A 415 -13.34 15.27 -3.60
C ILE A 415 -13.64 16.70 -3.13
N LEU A 416 -12.65 17.58 -3.18
CA LEU A 416 -12.78 19.01 -2.86
C LEU A 416 -13.46 19.78 -3.99
N GLY A 417 -13.23 19.34 -5.23
CA GLY A 417 -13.80 19.90 -6.43
C GLY A 417 -13.38 19.12 -7.67
N GLY A 418 -14.05 19.39 -8.78
CA GLY A 418 -13.71 18.81 -10.07
C GLY A 418 -14.56 19.41 -11.19
N ARG A 419 -14.01 19.48 -12.39
CA ARG A 419 -14.68 19.92 -13.61
C ARG A 419 -14.22 19.11 -14.82
N VAL A 420 -15.10 18.97 -15.79
CA VAL A 420 -14.79 18.40 -17.11
C VAL A 420 -14.67 19.51 -18.16
N TRP A 421 -13.78 19.34 -19.12
CA TRP A 421 -13.66 20.20 -20.29
C TRP A 421 -13.11 19.43 -21.51
N LEU A 422 -13.34 19.98 -22.70
CA LEU A 422 -12.70 19.51 -23.92
C LEU A 422 -11.57 20.46 -24.30
N ASP A 423 -10.37 19.92 -24.47
CA ASP A 423 -9.21 20.70 -24.88
C ASP A 423 -9.24 20.90 -26.40
N PRO A 424 -9.36 22.15 -26.92
CA PRO A 424 -9.42 22.40 -28.36
C PRO A 424 -8.11 22.09 -29.09
N THR A 425 -6.98 22.01 -28.37
CA THR A 425 -5.68 21.66 -28.97
C THR A 425 -5.57 20.15 -29.26
N LYS A 426 -6.28 19.32 -28.49
CA LYS A 426 -6.32 17.86 -28.67
C LYS A 426 -7.51 17.40 -29.50
N ASN A 427 -8.62 18.13 -29.46
CA ASN A 427 -9.84 17.83 -30.20
C ASN A 427 -9.90 18.64 -31.50
N THR A 428 -9.08 18.25 -32.49
CA THR A 428 -9.10 18.86 -33.83
C THR A 428 -10.02 18.08 -34.77
N LYS A 429 -10.31 18.67 -35.94
CA LYS A 429 -11.09 18.01 -36.99
C LYS A 429 -10.50 16.65 -37.38
N GLU A 430 -9.18 16.57 -37.48
CA GLU A 430 -8.44 15.36 -37.87
C GLU A 430 -8.63 14.26 -36.82
N THR A 431 -8.50 14.60 -35.53
CA THR A 431 -8.70 13.63 -34.44
C THR A 431 -10.13 13.08 -34.39
N TRP A 432 -11.12 13.95 -34.60
CA TRP A 432 -12.53 13.53 -34.61
C TRP A 432 -12.90 12.73 -35.85
N GLN A 433 -12.32 13.04 -37.02
CA GLN A 433 -12.46 12.21 -38.22
C GLN A 433 -11.87 10.80 -38.03
N GLN A 434 -10.85 10.67 -37.18
CA GLN A 434 -10.27 9.38 -36.78
C GLN A 434 -11.02 8.70 -35.64
N GLY A 435 -12.12 9.29 -35.14
CA GLY A 435 -12.92 8.75 -34.05
C GLY A 435 -12.31 8.95 -32.65
N GLN A 436 -11.30 9.81 -32.51
CA GLN A 436 -10.63 10.06 -31.23
C GLN A 436 -11.27 11.24 -30.50
N LEU A 437 -11.66 11.04 -29.24
CA LEU A 437 -12.19 12.08 -28.37
C LEU A 437 -11.30 12.21 -27.12
N TYR A 438 -10.82 13.43 -26.84
CA TYR A 438 -10.05 13.73 -25.64
C TYR A 438 -10.91 14.50 -24.65
N VAL A 439 -11.35 13.82 -23.59
CA VAL A 439 -12.08 14.44 -22.47
C VAL A 439 -11.11 14.66 -21.32
N SER A 440 -10.95 15.92 -20.91
CA SER A 440 -10.11 16.28 -19.77
C SER A 440 -10.98 16.56 -18.56
N TYR A 441 -10.54 16.12 -17.38
CA TYR A 441 -11.19 16.47 -16.12
C TYR A 441 -10.17 16.60 -15.00
N ASP A 442 -10.53 17.35 -13.96
CA ASP A 442 -9.81 17.43 -12.70
C ASP A 442 -10.70 16.90 -11.57
N ALA A 443 -10.07 16.31 -10.55
CA ALA A 443 -10.72 15.83 -9.35
C ALA A 443 -9.67 15.72 -8.23
N GLU A 444 -9.81 16.52 -7.18
CA GLU A 444 -8.85 16.53 -6.08
C GLU A 444 -9.42 15.88 -4.82
N ALA A 445 -8.77 14.83 -4.32
CA ALA A 445 -9.18 14.17 -3.09
C ALA A 445 -8.64 14.92 -1.86
N PRO A 446 -9.38 14.96 -0.74
CA PRO A 446 -8.91 15.64 0.46
C PRO A 446 -7.71 14.90 1.10
N SER A 447 -6.62 15.63 1.35
CA SER A 447 -5.51 15.11 2.15
C SER A 447 -5.93 14.93 3.62
N PRO A 448 -5.50 13.84 4.30
CA PRO A 448 -5.75 13.68 5.73
C PRO A 448 -5.00 14.74 6.54
N ILE A 449 -5.60 15.20 7.63
CA ILE A 449 -4.95 16.14 8.56
C ILE A 449 -3.98 15.34 9.44
N GLU A 450 -2.71 15.33 9.06
CA GLU A 450 -1.67 14.60 9.79
C GLU A 450 -1.18 15.34 11.04
N GLN A 451 -1.16 16.68 11.02
CA GLN A 451 -0.70 17.52 12.13
C GLN A 451 -1.65 18.68 12.38
N ILE A 452 -1.99 18.91 13.66
CA ILE A 452 -2.73 20.07 14.12
C ILE A 452 -1.82 20.87 15.07
N THR A 453 -1.56 22.14 14.75
CA THR A 453 -0.76 23.04 15.58
C THR A 453 -1.67 24.14 16.15
N PHE A 454 -1.89 24.14 17.47
CA PHE A 454 -2.63 25.20 18.14
C PHE A 454 -1.70 26.37 18.49
N MET A 455 -2.02 27.57 18.02
CA MET A 455 -1.28 28.80 18.33
C MET A 455 -1.97 29.54 19.48
N PHE A 456 -1.40 29.47 20.69
CA PHE A 456 -1.93 30.18 21.86
C PHE A 456 -1.39 31.62 21.93
N ASN A 457 -2.29 32.60 21.77
CA ASN A 457 -1.97 34.02 21.88
C ASN A 457 -2.53 34.60 23.18
N ARG A 458 -1.66 35.15 24.04
CA ARG A 458 -2.08 35.88 25.23
C ARG A 458 -2.65 37.24 24.82
N ASN A 459 -3.88 37.54 25.22
CA ASN A 459 -4.49 38.84 24.99
C ASN A 459 -4.66 39.58 26.33
N THR A 460 -3.80 40.56 26.59
CA THR A 460 -3.83 41.38 27.82
C THR A 460 -4.95 42.41 27.83
N GLY A 461 -5.58 42.71 26.69
CA GLY A 461 -6.75 43.60 26.60
C GLY A 461 -8.01 43.03 27.28
N TYR A 462 -8.01 41.76 27.68
CA TYR A 462 -9.04 41.24 28.59
C TYR A 462 -8.99 41.89 29.98
N TYR A 463 -7.81 42.33 30.44
CA TYR A 463 -7.70 43.04 31.72
C TYR A 463 -8.34 44.41 31.68
N GLU A 464 -8.29 45.12 30.54
CA GLU A 464 -8.99 46.39 30.34
C GLU A 464 -10.51 46.19 30.44
N ARG A 465 -11.06 45.14 29.82
CA ARG A 465 -12.48 44.80 29.96
C ARG A 465 -12.88 44.45 31.39
N VAL A 466 -12.03 43.74 32.14
CA VAL A 466 -12.27 43.47 33.57
C VAL A 466 -12.22 44.78 34.36
N PHE A 467 -11.24 45.64 34.09
CA PHE A 467 -11.13 46.94 34.73
C PHE A 467 -12.38 47.80 34.48
N ASP A 468 -12.83 47.91 33.24
CA ASP A 468 -14.04 48.67 32.87
C ASP A 468 -15.30 48.11 33.53
N ASN A 469 -15.40 46.79 33.67
CA ASN A 469 -16.51 46.15 34.37
C ASN A 469 -16.49 46.45 35.87
N VAL A 470 -15.32 46.36 36.51
CA VAL A 470 -15.14 46.70 37.93
C VAL A 470 -15.41 48.18 38.17
N ALA A 471 -14.87 49.06 37.31
CA ALA A 471 -15.09 50.50 37.41
C ALA A 471 -16.58 50.86 37.32
N ARG A 472 -17.32 50.24 36.40
CA ARG A 472 -18.77 50.42 36.29
C ARG A 472 -19.53 49.93 37.53
N GLU A 473 -19.17 48.78 38.09
CA GLU A 473 -19.86 48.26 39.29
C GLU A 473 -19.56 49.11 40.54
N ILE A 474 -18.31 49.60 40.69
CA ILE A 474 -17.96 50.54 41.77
C ILE A 474 -18.80 51.83 41.67
N GLN A 475 -18.96 52.38 40.46
CA GLN A 475 -19.82 53.54 40.24
C GLN A 475 -21.28 53.23 40.59
N ARG A 476 -21.79 52.04 40.25
CA ARG A 476 -23.15 51.61 40.59
C ARG A 476 -23.37 51.49 42.11
N ILE A 477 -22.43 50.88 42.82
CA ILE A 477 -22.48 50.74 44.29
C ILE A 477 -22.46 52.11 44.95
N SER A 478 -21.58 53.01 44.47
CA SER A 478 -21.45 54.37 45.02
C SER A 478 -22.71 55.21 44.80
N ALA A 479 -23.40 55.05 43.66
CA ALA A 479 -24.65 55.73 43.36
C ALA A 479 -25.85 55.22 44.19
N ALA A 480 -25.79 53.99 44.73
CA ALA A 480 -26.83 53.43 45.59
C ALA A 480 -26.69 53.78 47.08
N ALA A 481 -25.57 54.41 47.46
CA ALA A 481 -25.25 54.81 48.83
C ALA A 481 -25.62 56.28 49.17
N ILE A 482 -26.18 57.03 48.20
CA ILE A 482 -26.76 58.37 48.33
C ILE A 482 -28.28 58.21 48.24
#